data_AF-A0A813JCD1-F1
#
_entry.id   AF-A0A813JCD1-F1
#
_cell.length_a   1.000
_cell.length_b   1.000
_cell.length_c   1.000
_cell.angle_alpha   90.00
_cell.angle_beta   90.00
_cell.angle_gamma   90.00
#
_symmetry.space_group_name_H-M   'P 1'
#
loop_
_entity.id
_entity.type
_entity.pdbx_description
1 polymer ?
#
loop_
_entity_poly.entity_id
_entity_poly.type
_entity_poly.pdbx_seq_one_letter_code
_entity_poly.pdbx_strand_id
1 'polypeptide(L)'
;ERIRQKLSLDTNILAGPKEMELKGAKLMEQGAPCFIFTFNMQQVNCLRDGEGEILEGAVDDIRNVCYAMAVTRHPNLENLELEYPWQVSELAILWNQPCF
;
A
#
# COMPACT_ATOMS: atom_id res chain seq x y z
N GLU A 1 -0.77 14.25 -10.97
CA GLU A 1 -1.35 14.27 -12.33
C GLU A 1 -2.69 13.53 -12.46
N ARG A 2 -2.88 12.35 -11.86
CA ARG A 2 -4.14 11.55 -11.94
C ARG A 2 -5.42 12.28 -11.48
N ILE A 3 -5.36 13.04 -10.38
CA ILE A 3 -6.52 13.81 -9.86
C ILE A 3 -6.99 14.86 -10.88
N ARG A 4 -6.06 15.46 -11.65
CA ARG A 4 -6.39 16.43 -12.70
C ARG A 4 -7.12 15.77 -13.89
N GLN A 5 -6.92 14.46 -14.07
CA GLN A 5 -7.51 13.67 -15.15
C GLN A 5 -8.78 12.90 -14.72
N LYS A 6 -9.27 13.11 -13.49
CA LYS A 6 -10.41 12.39 -12.90
C LYS A 6 -10.29 10.85 -12.96
N LEU A 7 -9.06 10.33 -12.94
CA LEU A 7 -8.82 8.88 -12.96
C LEU A 7 -9.12 8.29 -11.59
N SER A 8 -9.87 7.19 -11.55
CA SER A 8 -10.17 6.42 -10.34
C SER A 8 -9.65 4.99 -10.46
N LEU A 9 -8.90 4.53 -9.46
CA LEU A 9 -8.50 3.12 -9.35
C LEU A 9 -9.54 2.42 -8.48
N ASP A 10 -9.92 1.20 -8.86
CA ASP A 10 -10.73 0.34 -7.99
C ASP A 10 -9.99 0.11 -6.67
N THR A 11 -10.64 0.46 -5.55
CA THR A 11 -10.07 0.40 -4.21
C THR A 11 -10.39 -0.90 -3.49
N ASN A 12 -11.08 -1.84 -4.14
CA ASN A 12 -11.50 -3.08 -3.52
C ASN A 12 -10.31 -4.01 -3.26
N ILE A 13 -10.03 -4.20 -1.97
CA ILE A 13 -9.15 -5.25 -1.47
C ILE A 13 -10.00 -6.51 -1.31
N LEU A 14 -9.74 -7.52 -2.13
CA LEU A 14 -10.47 -8.79 -2.11
C LEU A 14 -9.96 -9.71 -1.00
N ALA A 15 -8.66 -9.69 -0.74
CA ALA A 15 -8.06 -10.37 0.39
C ALA A 15 -7.01 -9.45 1.05
N GLY A 16 -7.16 -9.28 2.36
CA GLY A 16 -6.24 -8.48 3.17
C GLY A 16 -4.81 -9.05 3.22
N PRO A 17 -3.90 -8.38 3.94
CA PRO A 17 -2.51 -8.80 4.06
C PRO A 17 -2.38 -10.25 4.55
N LYS A 18 -1.70 -11.08 3.77
CA LYS A 18 -1.30 -12.46 4.10
C LYS A 18 0.21 -12.56 4.09
N GLU A 19 0.73 -13.58 4.77
CA GLU A 19 2.17 -13.89 4.80
C GLU A 19 3.02 -12.69 5.23
N MET A 20 2.54 -11.96 6.24
CA MET A 20 3.24 -10.78 6.74
C MET A 20 4.55 -11.18 7.42
N GLU A 21 5.65 -10.63 6.92
CA GLU A 21 7.00 -10.96 7.37
C GLU A 21 7.79 -9.68 7.66
N LEU A 22 8.50 -9.65 8.78
CA LEU A 22 9.47 -8.60 9.08
C LEU A 22 10.80 -8.93 8.39
N LYS A 23 11.09 -8.26 7.27
CA LYS A 23 12.32 -8.48 6.48
C LYS A 23 13.56 -7.85 7.11
N GLY A 24 13.38 -6.80 7.91
CA GLY A 24 14.50 -6.18 8.60
C GLY A 24 14.12 -4.96 9.42
N ALA A 25 15.10 -4.47 10.17
CA ALA A 25 15.02 -3.21 10.89
C ALA A 25 16.31 -2.41 10.65
N LYS A 26 16.17 -1.11 10.45
CA LYS A 26 17.28 -0.17 10.28
C LYS A 26 17.17 0.95 11.29
N LEU A 27 18.26 1.22 12.01
CA LEU A 27 18.35 2.43 12.82
C LEU A 27 18.58 3.62 11.89
N MET A 28 17.73 4.64 12.00
CA MET A 28 17.88 5.88 11.25
C MET A 28 18.89 6.78 11.98
N GLU A 29 19.72 7.51 11.25
CA GLU A 29 20.84 8.30 11.83
C GLU A 29 20.41 9.28 12.93
N GLN A 30 19.17 9.78 12.87
CA GLN A 30 18.61 10.75 13.81
C GLN A 30 17.15 10.42 14.13
N GLY A 31 16.84 9.19 14.56
CA GLY A 31 15.45 8.90 14.88
C GLY A 31 15.15 7.49 15.37
N ALA A 32 13.84 7.21 15.37
CA ALA A 32 13.29 5.92 15.73
C ALA A 32 13.69 4.83 14.70
N PRO A 33 13.72 3.54 15.12
CA PRO A 33 13.95 2.44 14.20
C PRO A 33 12.90 2.42 13.08
N CYS A 34 13.36 2.06 11.88
CA CYS A 34 12.53 1.77 10.73
C CYS A 34 12.41 0.25 10.58
N PHE A 35 11.18 -0.26 10.49
CA PHE A 35 10.89 -1.67 10.26
C PHE A 35 10.39 -1.87 8.84
N ILE A 36 10.90 -2.88 8.14
CA ILE A 36 10.49 -3.20 6.77
C ILE A 36 9.70 -4.50 6.81
N PHE A 37 8.41 -4.41 6.50
CA PHE A 37 7.53 -5.55 6.35
C PHE A 37 7.29 -5.88 4.89
N THR A 38 7.09 -7.15 4.59
CA THR A 38 6.52 -7.57 3.31
C THR A 38 5.27 -8.40 3.53
N PHE A 39 4.28 -8.24 2.66
CA PHE A 39 3.04 -9.01 2.72
C PHE A 39 2.40 -9.08 1.33
N ASN A 40 1.55 -10.07 1.15
CA ASN A 40 0.77 -10.27 -0.08
C ASN A 40 -0.69 -9.84 0.12
N MET A 41 -1.28 -9.21 -0.89
CA MET A 41 -2.71 -8.83 -0.91
C MET A 41 -3.32 -9.16 -2.25
N GLN A 42 -4.63 -9.40 -2.28
CA GLN A 42 -5.39 -9.48 -3.53
C GLN A 42 -6.24 -8.23 -3.72
N GLN A 43 -6.15 -7.64 -4.91
CA GLN A 43 -6.89 -6.43 -5.28
C GLN A 43 -7.34 -6.51 -6.73
N VAL A 44 -8.39 -5.75 -7.05
CA VAL A 44 -8.85 -5.57 -8.43
C VAL A 44 -8.00 -4.48 -9.09
N ASN A 45 -7.37 -4.80 -10.22
CA ASN A 45 -6.64 -3.85 -11.03
C ASN A 45 -7.53 -3.30 -12.13
N CYS A 46 -8.30 -2.25 -11.82
CA CYS A 46 -9.15 -1.57 -12.79
C CYS A 46 -9.03 -0.06 -12.62
N LEU A 47 -8.53 0.61 -13.67
CA LEU A 47 -8.48 2.06 -13.75
C LEU A 47 -9.65 2.55 -14.60
N ARG A 48 -10.42 3.49 -14.06
CA ARG A 48 -11.52 4.16 -14.74
C ARG A 48 -11.24 5.63 -14.93
N ASP A 49 -11.81 6.22 -15.97
CA ASP A 49 -11.86 7.67 -16.13
C ASP A 49 -12.98 8.32 -15.30
N GLY A 50 -13.18 9.62 -15.49
CA GLY A 50 -14.20 10.39 -14.78
C GLY A 50 -15.64 10.09 -15.20
N GLU A 51 -15.85 9.41 -16.32
CA GLU A 51 -17.16 8.98 -16.83
C GLU A 51 -17.44 7.50 -16.47
N GLY A 52 -16.46 6.81 -15.88
CA GLY A 52 -16.57 5.43 -15.41
C GLY A 52 -16.08 4.38 -16.41
N GLU A 53 -15.58 4.82 -17.58
CA GLU A 53 -15.04 3.95 -18.63
C GLU A 53 -13.70 3.37 -18.20
N ILE A 54 -13.50 2.08 -18.51
CA ILE A 54 -12.26 1.36 -18.14
C ILE A 54 -11.14 1.79 -19.09
N LEU A 55 -10.08 2.37 -18.52
CA LEU A 55 -8.88 2.77 -19.26
C LEU A 55 -7.76 1.72 -19.19
N GLU A 56 -7.65 1.02 -18.07
CA GLU A 56 -6.61 0.02 -17.85
C GLU A 56 -7.13 -1.12 -16.97
N GLY A 57 -6.73 -2.36 -17.29
CA GLY A 57 -7.16 -3.57 -16.60
C GLY A 57 -8.61 -3.94 -16.92
N ALA A 58 -9.25 -4.66 -16.00
CA ALA A 58 -10.64 -5.09 -16.12
C ALA A 58 -11.28 -5.22 -14.73
N VAL A 59 -12.61 -5.20 -14.69
CA VAL A 59 -13.38 -5.38 -13.45
C VAL A 59 -13.11 -6.72 -12.76
N ASP A 60 -12.63 -7.70 -13.50
CA ASP A 60 -12.25 -9.05 -13.07
C ASP A 60 -10.73 -9.30 -13.16
N ASP A 61 -9.91 -8.28 -13.43
CA ASP A 61 -8.44 -8.37 -13.37
C ASP A 61 -7.99 -8.40 -11.90
N ILE A 62 -8.15 -9.56 -11.26
CA ILE A 62 -7.73 -9.83 -9.89
C ILE A 62 -6.23 -10.11 -9.88
N ARG A 63 -5.49 -9.36 -9.07
CA ARG A 63 -4.04 -9.52 -8.94
C ARG A 63 -3.62 -9.82 -7.52
N ASN A 64 -2.65 -10.73 -7.40
CA ASN A 64 -1.88 -10.90 -6.17
C ASN A 64 -0.69 -9.94 -6.20
N VAL A 65 -0.59 -9.09 -5.17
CA VAL A 65 0.36 -7.99 -5.11
C VAL A 65 1.18 -8.09 -3.83
N CYS A 66 2.49 -8.11 -3.98
CA CYS A 66 3.42 -8.11 -2.86
C CYS A 66 3.91 -6.69 -2.58
N TYR A 67 3.67 -6.24 -1.35
CA TYR A 67 4.10 -4.93 -0.87
C TYR A 67 5.34 -5.05 0.01
N ALA A 68 6.18 -4.03 -0.03
CA ALA A 68 7.11 -3.69 1.02
C ALA A 68 6.60 -2.42 1.73
N MET A 69 6.54 -2.47 3.06
CA MET A 69 6.05 -1.38 3.90
C MET A 69 7.11 -1.01 4.93
N ALA A 70 7.59 0.22 4.87
CA ALA A 70 8.46 0.80 5.88
C ALA A 70 7.61 1.49 6.95
N VAL A 71 7.82 1.10 8.20
CA VAL A 71 7.10 1.62 9.37
C VAL A 71 8.09 2.28 10.32
N THR A 72 7.81 3.51 10.71
CA THR A 72 8.62 4.28 11.66
C THR A 72 7.74 4.81 12.77
N ARG A 73 8.34 5.17 13.90
CA ARG A 73 7.62 5.90 14.95
C ARG A 73 7.20 7.27 14.42
N HIS A 74 5.97 7.68 14.72
CA HIS A 74 5.49 9.00 14.36
C HIS A 74 6.33 10.08 15.06
N PRO A 75 6.79 11.14 14.35
CA PRO A 75 7.70 12.14 14.93
C PRO A 75 7.00 13.06 15.94
N ASN A 76 5.71 13.33 15.75
CA ASN A 76 4.94 14.28 16.56
C ASN A 76 3.86 13.58 17.40
N LEU A 77 4.27 12.77 18.37
CA LEU A 77 3.31 12.03 19.22
C LEU A 77 2.54 12.95 20.19
N GLU A 78 3.12 14.08 20.57
CA GLU A 78 2.52 15.00 21.54
C GLU A 78 1.34 15.80 20.97
N ASN A 79 1.27 15.91 19.64
CA ASN A 79 0.29 16.74 18.94
C ASN A 79 -0.85 15.93 18.30
N LEU A 80 -0.86 14.60 18.47
CA LEU A 80 -1.84 13.72 17.84
C LEU A 80 -2.38 12.70 18.84
N GLU A 81 -3.70 12.53 18.86
CA GLU A 81 -4.36 11.44 19.58
C GLU A 81 -4.32 10.16 18.72
N LEU A 82 -3.14 9.56 18.59
CA LEU A 82 -2.98 8.28 17.89
C LEU A 82 -3.16 7.12 18.87
N GLU A 83 -3.92 6.10 18.48
CA GLU A 83 -4.03 4.84 19.24
C GLU A 83 -2.68 4.13 19.34
N TYR A 84 -1.84 4.25 18.30
CA TYR A 84 -0.49 3.67 18.24
C TYR A 84 0.54 4.67 17.71
N PRO A 85 1.79 4.60 18.18
CA PRO A 85 2.80 5.61 17.86
C PRO A 85 3.49 5.39 16.50
N TRP A 86 2.88 4.67 15.57
CA TRP A 86 3.52 4.22 14.32
C TRP A 86 2.90 4.88 13.09
N GLN A 87 3.71 5.08 12.07
CA GLN A 87 3.28 5.54 10.75
C GLN A 87 3.95 4.73 9.64
N VAL A 88 3.27 4.61 8.51
CA VAL A 88 3.88 4.11 7.27
C VAL A 88 4.67 5.25 6.64
N SER A 89 5.99 5.14 6.62
CA SER A 89 6.86 6.14 6.00
C SER A 89 7.02 5.90 4.50
N GLU A 90 6.94 4.65 4.05
CA GLU A 90 7.05 4.28 2.65
C GLU A 90 6.26 3.00 2.38
N LEU A 91 5.66 2.93 1.19
CA LEU A 91 4.96 1.75 0.70
C LEU A 91 5.34 1.56 -0.78
N ALA A 92 5.82 0.37 -1.13
CA ALA A 92 6.25 0.04 -2.47
C ALA A 92 5.65 -1.30 -2.91
N ILE A 93 5.36 -1.43 -4.20
CA ILE A 93 5.02 -2.72 -4.82
C ILE A 93 6.32 -3.38 -5.24
N LEU A 94 6.59 -4.57 -4.72
CA LEU A 94 7.74 -5.39 -5.13
C LEU A 94 7.44 -6.15 -6.42
N TRP A 95 6.25 -6.74 -6.50
CA TRP A 95 5.76 -7.42 -7.69
C TRP A 95 4.23 -7.55 -7.64
N ASN A 96 3.62 -7.77 -8.80
CA ASN A 96 2.23 -8.20 -8.91
C ASN A 96 2.09 -9.23 -10.02
N GLN A 97 1.11 -10.12 -9.89
CA GLN A 97 0.79 -11.13 -10.89
C GLN A 97 -0.73 -11.41 -10.93
N PRO A 98 -1.30 -11.77 -12.10
CA PRO A 98 -2.69 -12.21 -12.19
C PRO A 98 -2.98 -13.42 -11.30
N CYS A 99 -4.19 -13.48 -10.75
CA CYS A 99 -4.72 -14.70 -10.14
C CYS A 99 -5.41 -15.56 -11.23
N PHE A 100 -5.09 -16.85 -11.28
CA PHE A 100 -5.73 -17.82 -12.17
C PHE A 100 -6.92 -18.51 -11.50
#